data_AF-A0A136KR83-F1
#
_entry.id   AF-A0A136KR83-F1
#
_cell.length_a   1.000
_cell.length_b   1.000
_cell.length_c   1.000
_cell.angle_alpha   90.00
_cell.angle_beta   90.00
_cell.angle_gamma   90.00
#
_symmetry.space_group_name_H-M   'P 1'
#
loop_
_entity.id
_entity.type
_entity.pdbx_description
1 polymer ?
#
loop_
_entity_poly.entity_id
_entity_poly.type
_entity_poly.pdbx_seq_one_letter_code
_entity_poly.pdbx_strand_id
1 'polypeptide(L)'
;MINNNAPLTNNENFTPFNLNEWRESFILTMLKLSALLGIPLIAISFPNASANERILFIILYLLLLGITLLPIPYTIRAYIILFSVFIIGVNSILVWGPWIDGSIFLITSVVLAGLLFDKRIDVVAFIVSLIFLSGVAIFHSIGLYTLRSAASPVTLPLDWISYIFDFVVVGSVILAALGQFKFAFLRIIQSMQSALQTVGSERANLEEKVIERTEALENRMNQFRNSAITSRAIAEIQDINELLEVSTKLIAEKFDFQHANLFILDEQKKTAFLQASSSPKGKELIEQLFSTKIDRKKFAINRCASKPCHNYIRY
;
A
#
# COMPACT_ATOMS: atom_id res chain seq x y z
N MET A 1 -23.07 13.51 29.93
CA MET A 1 -22.13 14.03 28.92
C MET A 1 -20.90 13.15 28.93
N ILE A 2 -20.79 12.22 27.99
CA ILE A 2 -19.52 11.54 27.68
C ILE A 2 -19.48 11.49 26.15
N ASN A 3 -18.70 12.41 25.58
CA ASN A 3 -18.47 12.56 24.15
C ASN A 3 -17.27 11.67 23.79
N ASN A 4 -17.51 10.51 23.20
CA ASN A 4 -16.47 9.55 22.81
C ASN A 4 -16.28 9.49 21.28
N ASN A 5 -16.40 10.63 20.60
CA ASN A 5 -16.04 10.74 19.19
C ASN A 5 -14.57 11.17 19.07
N ALA A 6 -13.65 10.24 19.34
CA ALA A 6 -12.26 10.38 18.91
C ALA A 6 -12.09 9.53 17.64
N PRO A 7 -11.83 10.14 16.47
CA PRO A 7 -11.49 9.37 15.28
C PRO A 7 -10.15 8.66 15.53
N LEU A 8 -10.12 7.35 15.33
CA LEU A 8 -8.89 6.54 15.34
C LEU A 8 -8.05 6.95 14.12
N THR A 9 -7.22 7.98 14.28
CA THR A 9 -6.22 8.37 13.27
C THR A 9 -5.10 7.34 13.29
N ASN A 10 -5.32 6.18 12.68
CA ASN A 10 -4.24 5.27 12.31
C ASN A 10 -3.53 5.86 11.09
N ASN A 11 -2.78 6.93 11.31
CA ASN A 11 -1.79 7.45 10.38
C ASN A 11 -0.58 6.51 10.40
N GLU A 12 -0.75 5.28 9.93
CA GLU A 12 0.40 4.53 9.42
C GLU A 12 0.83 5.23 8.13
N ASN A 13 1.67 6.26 8.27
CA ASN A 13 2.32 6.93 7.18
C ASN A 13 3.19 5.90 6.46
N PHE A 14 2.61 5.24 5.46
CA PHE A 14 3.33 4.31 4.62
C PHE A 14 4.37 5.10 3.84
N THR A 15 5.60 5.16 4.33
CA THR A 15 6.71 5.78 3.61
C THR A 15 6.96 4.93 2.37
N PRO A 16 6.74 5.45 1.16
CA PRO A 16 6.98 4.67 -0.06
C PRO A 16 8.45 4.24 -0.08
N PHE A 17 8.68 2.96 -0.40
CA PHE A 17 10.03 2.44 -0.50
C PHE A 17 10.91 3.31 -1.41
N ASN A 18 12.01 3.84 -0.87
CA ASN A 18 12.93 4.69 -1.58
C ASN A 18 14.16 3.90 -2.05
N LEU A 19 14.24 3.65 -3.36
CA LEU A 19 15.35 2.90 -3.99
C LEU A 19 16.72 3.55 -3.72
N ASN A 20 16.79 4.88 -3.62
CA ASN A 20 18.05 5.58 -3.40
C ASN A 20 18.59 5.38 -1.98
N GLU A 21 17.71 5.44 -0.98
CA GLU A 21 18.07 5.18 0.42
C GLU A 21 18.53 3.74 0.63
N TRP A 22 17.84 2.77 0.03
CA TRP A 22 18.25 1.37 0.09
C TRP A 22 19.67 1.17 -0.48
N ARG A 23 19.98 1.82 -1.61
CA ARG A 23 21.30 1.75 -2.24
C ARG A 23 22.40 2.39 -1.42
N GLU A 24 22.11 3.52 -0.80
CA GLU A 24 23.06 4.20 0.07
C GLU A 24 23.38 3.35 1.31
N SER A 25 22.36 2.71 1.88
CA SER A 25 22.56 1.75 2.97
C SER A 25 23.34 0.50 2.51
N PHE A 26 23.02 -0.03 1.32
CA PHE A 26 23.69 -1.19 0.74
C PHE A 26 25.19 -0.94 0.52
N ILE A 27 25.55 0.19 -0.12
CA ILE A 27 26.95 0.49 -0.42
C ILE A 27 27.75 0.74 0.86
N LEU A 28 27.17 1.38 1.86
CA LEU A 28 27.80 1.58 3.17
C LEU A 28 28.03 0.26 3.90
N THR A 29 27.07 -0.65 3.84
CA THR A 29 27.19 -1.98 4.44
C THR A 29 28.30 -2.79 3.76
N MET A 30 28.35 -2.78 2.43
CA MET A 30 29.41 -3.43 1.66
C MET A 30 30.78 -2.84 1.96
N LEU A 31 30.91 -1.51 1.99
CA LEU A 31 32.17 -0.84 2.32
C LEU A 31 32.68 -1.19 3.72
N LYS A 32 31.80 -1.20 4.73
CA LYS A 32 32.15 -1.60 6.10
C LYS A 32 32.62 -3.06 6.14
N LEU A 33 31.92 -3.95 5.44
CA LEU A 33 32.29 -5.36 5.34
C LEU A 33 33.66 -5.52 4.67
N SER A 34 33.90 -4.83 3.54
CA SER A 34 35.19 -4.83 2.84
C SER A 34 36.31 -4.23 3.68
N ALA A 35 36.04 -3.17 4.47
CA ALA A 35 37.01 -2.57 5.39
C ALA A 35 37.42 -3.54 6.50
N LEU A 36 36.43 -4.26 7.04
CA LEU A 36 36.63 -5.27 8.07
C LEU A 36 37.44 -6.47 7.54
N LEU A 37 37.03 -7.02 6.38
CA LEU A 37 37.67 -8.18 5.76
C LEU A 37 39.02 -7.86 5.10
N GLY A 38 39.26 -6.60 4.75
CA GLY A 38 40.53 -6.15 4.18
C GLY A 38 41.71 -6.28 5.14
N ILE A 39 41.50 -6.11 6.45
CA ILE A 39 42.56 -6.21 7.47
C ILE A 39 43.19 -7.62 7.51
N PRO A 40 42.42 -8.71 7.73
CA PRO A 40 43.01 -10.06 7.74
C PRO A 40 43.56 -10.45 6.37
N LEU A 41 42.93 -10.03 5.27
CA LEU A 41 43.43 -10.29 3.92
C LEU A 41 44.83 -9.69 3.72
N ILE A 42 45.01 -8.41 4.08
CA ILE A 42 46.31 -7.75 4.00
C ILE A 42 47.31 -8.44 4.93
N ALA A 43 46.92 -8.76 6.18
CA ALA A 43 47.83 -9.43 7.12
C ALA A 43 48.38 -10.77 6.59
N ILE A 44 47.57 -11.53 5.84
CA ILE A 44 47.99 -12.80 5.23
C ILE A 44 48.84 -12.56 3.97
N SER A 45 48.49 -11.58 3.14
CA SER A 45 49.18 -11.33 1.86
C SER A 45 50.47 -10.52 2.00
N PHE A 46 50.59 -9.64 3.01
CA PHE A 46 51.69 -8.69 3.16
C PHE A 46 53.09 -9.34 3.29
N PRO A 47 53.27 -10.46 4.02
CA PRO A 47 54.59 -11.11 4.15
C PRO A 47 55.16 -11.57 2.81
N ASN A 48 54.28 -12.07 1.92
CA ASN A 48 54.66 -12.64 0.62
C ASN A 48 54.66 -11.60 -0.52
N ALA A 49 54.13 -10.41 -0.28
CA ALA A 49 54.01 -9.35 -1.27
C ALA A 49 55.33 -8.64 -1.55
N SER A 50 55.58 -8.33 -2.81
CA SER A 50 56.66 -7.45 -3.28
C SER A 50 56.47 -6.00 -2.79
N ALA A 51 57.53 -5.18 -2.87
CA ALA A 51 57.46 -3.77 -2.44
C ALA A 51 56.34 -2.99 -3.16
N ASN A 52 56.16 -3.23 -4.46
CA ASN A 52 55.13 -2.56 -5.27
C ASN A 52 53.71 -3.00 -4.88
N GLU A 53 53.51 -4.28 -4.57
CA GLU A 53 52.22 -4.82 -4.12
C GLU A 53 51.85 -4.30 -2.73
N ARG A 54 52.83 -4.19 -1.81
CA ARG A 54 52.62 -3.60 -0.49
C ARG A 54 52.14 -2.16 -0.59
N ILE A 55 52.76 -1.35 -1.45
CA ILE A 55 52.34 0.04 -1.70
C ILE A 55 50.92 0.07 -2.26
N LEU A 56 50.61 -0.78 -3.24
CA LEU A 56 49.28 -0.86 -3.85
C LEU A 56 48.20 -1.25 -2.83
N PHE A 57 48.46 -2.24 -1.96
CA PHE A 57 47.53 -2.64 -0.91
C PHE A 57 47.30 -1.54 0.11
N ILE A 58 48.35 -0.83 0.54
CA ILE A 58 48.22 0.29 1.48
C ILE A 58 47.38 1.42 0.85
N ILE A 59 47.67 1.80 -0.40
CA ILE A 59 46.93 2.87 -1.09
C ILE A 59 45.45 2.49 -1.24
N LEU A 60 45.15 1.28 -1.70
CA LEU A 60 43.77 0.82 -1.88
C LEU A 60 43.02 0.71 -0.56
N TYR A 61 43.69 0.26 0.52
CA TYR A 61 43.07 0.17 1.83
C TYR A 61 42.79 1.54 2.44
N LEU A 62 43.74 2.48 2.34
CA LEU A 62 43.53 3.87 2.76
C LEU A 62 42.41 4.55 1.96
N LEU A 63 42.36 4.30 0.66
CA LEU A 63 41.29 4.77 -0.21
C LEU A 63 39.94 4.18 0.23
N LEU A 64 39.88 2.89 0.53
CA LEU A 64 38.67 2.22 1.00
C LEU A 64 38.19 2.78 2.35
N LEU A 65 39.10 2.99 3.30
CA LEU A 65 38.78 3.65 4.58
C LEU A 65 38.31 5.09 4.37
N GLY A 66 38.98 5.85 3.50
CA GLY A 66 38.60 7.21 3.17
C GLY A 66 37.17 7.29 2.64
N ILE A 67 36.80 6.42 1.70
CA ILE A 67 35.45 6.38 1.12
C ILE A 67 34.39 5.96 2.14
N THR A 68 34.77 5.08 3.09
CA THR A 68 33.87 4.57 4.12
C THR A 68 33.56 5.62 5.18
N LEU A 69 34.54 6.45 5.55
CA LEU A 69 34.44 7.41 6.65
C LEU A 69 34.03 8.81 6.20
N LEU A 70 34.41 9.25 5.00
CA LEU A 70 34.10 10.61 4.54
C LEU A 70 32.65 10.72 4.02
N PRO A 71 31.99 11.89 4.23
CA PRO A 71 30.67 12.19 3.67
C PRO A 71 30.77 12.52 2.18
N ILE A 72 30.92 11.49 1.36
CA ILE A 72 31.05 11.58 -0.11
C ILE A 72 29.70 11.22 -0.75
N PRO A 73 29.26 11.90 -1.83
CA PRO A 73 28.04 11.54 -2.54
C PRO A 73 28.09 10.12 -3.10
N TYR A 74 26.92 9.47 -3.15
CA TYR A 74 26.74 8.09 -3.56
C TYR A 74 27.43 7.74 -4.89
N THR A 75 27.27 8.58 -5.91
CA THR A 75 27.80 8.33 -7.25
C THR A 75 29.33 8.23 -7.24
N ILE A 76 30.01 9.14 -6.56
CA ILE A 76 31.46 9.14 -6.44
C ILE A 76 31.92 7.89 -5.68
N ARG A 77 31.29 7.60 -4.54
CA ARG A 77 31.58 6.39 -3.74
C ARG A 77 31.43 5.11 -4.59
N ALA A 78 30.37 5.01 -5.39
CA ALA A 78 30.09 3.88 -6.26
C ALA A 78 31.12 3.70 -7.38
N TYR A 79 31.56 4.79 -8.02
CA TYR A 79 32.63 4.70 -9.02
C TYR A 79 33.96 4.33 -8.38
N ILE A 80 34.33 4.95 -7.25
CA ILE A 80 35.64 4.68 -6.65
C ILE A 80 35.74 3.21 -6.20
N ILE A 81 34.71 2.64 -5.57
CA ILE A 81 34.75 1.21 -5.17
C ILE A 81 34.83 0.30 -6.41
N LEU A 82 34.06 0.61 -7.46
CA LEU A 82 34.07 -0.14 -8.71
C LEU A 82 35.46 -0.13 -9.36
N PHE A 83 36.06 1.06 -9.53
CA PHE A 83 37.40 1.22 -10.11
C PHE A 83 38.47 0.56 -9.25
N SER A 84 38.35 0.61 -7.92
CA SER A 84 39.32 -0.02 -7.01
C SER A 84 39.34 -1.54 -7.20
N VAL A 85 38.17 -2.17 -7.22
CA VAL A 85 38.06 -3.62 -7.45
C VAL A 85 38.56 -3.99 -8.85
N PHE A 86 38.24 -3.16 -9.86
CA PHE A 86 38.75 -3.37 -11.22
C PHE A 86 40.29 -3.25 -11.29
N ILE A 87 40.89 -2.25 -10.64
CA ILE A 87 42.35 -2.07 -10.57
C ILE A 87 43.01 -3.26 -9.88
N ILE A 88 42.41 -3.81 -8.81
CA ILE A 88 42.90 -5.03 -8.16
C ILE A 88 42.88 -6.20 -9.15
N GLY A 89 41.80 -6.38 -9.90
CA GLY A 89 41.70 -7.42 -10.93
C GLY A 89 42.73 -7.25 -12.04
N VAL A 90 42.89 -6.03 -12.56
CA VAL A 90 43.93 -5.69 -13.56
C VAL A 90 45.33 -6.05 -13.03
N ASN A 91 45.65 -5.63 -11.80
CA ASN A 91 46.93 -5.94 -11.19
C ASN A 91 47.13 -7.45 -11.03
N SER A 92 46.11 -8.16 -10.55
CA SER A 92 46.15 -9.60 -10.32
C SER A 92 46.40 -10.38 -11.63
N ILE A 93 45.69 -10.04 -12.72
CA ILE A 93 45.90 -10.62 -14.05
C ILE A 93 47.30 -10.34 -14.58
N LEU A 94 47.83 -9.14 -14.39
CA LEU A 94 49.17 -8.78 -14.86
C LEU A 94 50.27 -9.53 -14.08
N VAL A 95 50.07 -9.77 -12.78
CA VAL A 95 51.07 -10.46 -11.94
C VAL A 95 51.01 -11.97 -12.12
N TRP A 96 49.83 -12.56 -11.93
CA TRP A 96 49.64 -14.00 -11.81
C TRP A 96 49.08 -14.64 -13.08
N GLY A 97 48.44 -13.86 -13.94
CA GLY A 97 47.72 -14.34 -15.12
C GLY A 97 46.23 -14.58 -14.85
N PRO A 98 45.51 -15.22 -15.77
CA PRO A 98 44.06 -15.45 -15.71
C PRO A 98 43.62 -16.53 -14.72
N TRP A 99 44.58 -17.12 -13.99
CA TRP A 99 44.37 -18.12 -12.95
C TRP A 99 43.48 -17.59 -11.82
N ILE A 100 43.06 -18.51 -10.95
CA ILE A 100 41.92 -18.39 -10.01
C ILE A 100 41.79 -17.00 -9.36
N ASP A 101 42.88 -16.36 -8.92
CA ASP A 101 42.80 -15.10 -8.19
C ASP A 101 42.52 -13.87 -9.08
N GLY A 102 42.89 -13.89 -10.37
CA GLY A 102 42.83 -12.71 -11.24
C GLY A 102 41.43 -12.39 -11.77
N SER A 103 40.72 -13.42 -12.23
CA SER A 103 39.40 -13.27 -12.83
C SER A 103 38.30 -13.00 -11.80
N ILE A 104 38.46 -13.44 -10.55
CA ILE A 104 37.49 -13.21 -9.46
C ILE A 104 37.23 -11.72 -9.23
N PHE A 105 38.28 -10.89 -9.21
CA PHE A 105 38.12 -9.45 -8.98
C PHE A 105 37.47 -8.76 -10.19
N LEU A 106 37.77 -9.19 -11.42
CA LEU A 106 37.09 -8.68 -12.61
C LEU A 106 35.60 -9.04 -12.60
N ILE A 107 35.24 -10.29 -12.29
CA ILE A 107 33.84 -10.71 -12.13
C ILE A 107 33.16 -9.93 -11.00
N THR A 108 33.84 -9.75 -9.87
CA THR A 108 33.34 -8.96 -8.74
C THR A 108 33.05 -7.52 -9.18
N SER A 109 33.90 -6.92 -10.03
CA SER A 109 33.64 -5.59 -10.59
C SER A 109 32.37 -5.57 -11.44
N VAL A 110 32.11 -6.60 -12.24
CA VAL A 110 30.87 -6.74 -13.05
C VAL A 110 29.64 -6.84 -12.16
N VAL A 111 29.72 -7.67 -11.10
CA VAL A 111 28.64 -7.83 -10.13
C VAL A 111 28.35 -6.52 -9.41
N LEU A 112 29.39 -5.84 -8.90
CA LEU A 112 29.24 -4.54 -8.25
C LEU A 112 28.65 -3.50 -9.19
N ALA A 113 29.07 -3.45 -10.45
CA ALA A 113 28.50 -2.54 -11.44
C ALA A 113 26.99 -2.77 -11.65
N GLY A 114 26.51 -4.02 -11.59
CA GLY A 114 25.08 -4.35 -11.71
C GLY A 114 24.25 -3.99 -10.48
N LEU A 115 24.84 -4.13 -9.29
CA LEU A 115 24.19 -3.85 -8.02
C LEU A 115 24.16 -2.35 -7.68
N LEU A 116 25.23 -1.62 -8.01
CA LEU A 116 25.39 -0.22 -7.63
C LEU A 116 24.76 0.77 -8.64
N PHE A 117 24.38 0.35 -9.84
CA PHE A 117 23.92 1.29 -10.86
C PHE A 117 22.55 0.92 -11.45
N ASP A 118 21.76 1.94 -11.82
CA ASP A 118 20.46 1.78 -12.48
C ASP A 118 20.59 1.23 -13.90
N LYS A 119 21.55 1.76 -14.63
CA LYS A 119 21.79 1.40 -16.03
C LYS A 119 22.52 0.06 -16.10
N ARG A 120 22.58 -0.51 -17.31
CA ARG A 120 23.35 -1.73 -17.62
C ARG A 120 24.87 -1.48 -17.59
N ILE A 121 25.38 -0.92 -16.49
CA ILE A 121 26.81 -0.65 -16.27
C ILE A 121 27.57 -1.95 -16.03
N ASP A 122 26.90 -2.97 -15.50
CA ASP A 122 27.35 -4.37 -15.49
C ASP A 122 27.82 -4.85 -16.86
N VAL A 123 27.04 -4.60 -17.91
CA VAL A 123 27.40 -4.98 -19.28
C VAL A 123 28.64 -4.23 -19.76
N VAL A 124 28.75 -2.94 -19.45
CA VAL A 124 29.94 -2.13 -19.80
C VAL A 124 31.17 -2.65 -19.07
N ALA A 125 31.08 -2.90 -17.76
CA ALA A 125 32.17 -3.45 -16.96
C ALA A 125 32.61 -4.83 -17.46
N PHE A 126 31.66 -5.66 -17.91
CA PHE A 126 31.94 -6.97 -18.50
C PHE A 126 32.68 -6.86 -19.83
N ILE A 127 32.22 -5.98 -20.74
CA ILE A 127 32.89 -5.73 -22.02
C ILE A 127 34.29 -5.17 -21.80
N VAL A 128 34.46 -4.21 -20.89
CA VAL A 128 35.77 -3.63 -20.56
C VAL A 128 36.72 -4.70 -20.00
N SER A 129 36.24 -5.56 -19.11
CA SER A 129 37.03 -6.68 -18.56
C SER A 129 37.41 -7.69 -19.65
N LEU A 130 36.50 -7.97 -20.58
CA LEU A 130 36.75 -8.87 -21.71
C LEU A 130 37.80 -8.31 -22.68
N ILE A 131 37.72 -7.02 -23.00
CA ILE A 131 38.70 -6.33 -23.83
C ILE A 131 40.07 -6.36 -23.13
N PHE A 132 40.10 -6.09 -21.82
CA PHE A 132 41.33 -6.12 -21.04
C PHE A 132 41.98 -7.51 -21.06
N LEU A 133 41.23 -8.56 -20.74
CA LEU A 133 41.72 -9.95 -20.78
C LEU A 133 42.24 -10.33 -22.17
N SER A 134 41.50 -9.99 -23.21
CA SER A 134 41.89 -10.27 -24.61
C SER A 134 43.16 -9.51 -24.99
N GLY A 135 43.27 -8.24 -24.57
CA GLY A 135 44.47 -7.44 -24.79
C GLY A 135 45.71 -8.03 -24.13
N VAL A 136 45.59 -8.48 -22.87
CA VAL A 136 46.70 -9.16 -22.17
C VAL A 136 47.06 -10.46 -22.88
N ALA A 137 46.10 -11.27 -23.31
CA ALA A 137 46.35 -12.50 -24.07
C ALA A 137 47.13 -12.25 -25.38
N ILE A 138 46.77 -11.19 -26.11
CA ILE A 138 47.43 -10.81 -27.36
C ILE A 138 48.86 -10.31 -27.07
N PHE A 139 49.04 -9.40 -26.10
CA PHE A 139 50.38 -8.90 -25.76
C PHE A 139 51.29 -10.00 -25.23
N HIS A 140 50.74 -10.96 -24.50
CA HIS A 140 51.47 -12.12 -24.04
C HIS A 140 51.86 -13.06 -25.19
N SER A 141 50.94 -13.35 -26.11
CA SER A 141 51.22 -14.28 -27.24
C SER A 141 52.23 -13.73 -28.25
N ILE A 142 52.33 -12.41 -28.41
CA ILE A 142 53.34 -11.75 -29.27
C ILE A 142 54.69 -11.58 -28.53
N GLY A 143 54.75 -11.86 -27.23
CA GLY A 143 55.96 -11.71 -26.41
C GLY A 143 56.26 -10.27 -26.00
N LEU A 144 55.32 -9.34 -26.19
CA LEU A 144 55.44 -7.94 -25.76
C LEU A 144 55.30 -7.78 -24.24
N TYR A 145 54.67 -8.76 -23.57
CA TYR A 145 54.44 -8.75 -22.14
C TYR A 145 54.61 -10.14 -21.52
N THR A 146 55.33 -10.23 -20.40
CA THR A 146 55.46 -11.44 -19.59
C THR A 146 54.82 -11.23 -18.23
N LEU A 147 54.19 -12.27 -17.70
CA LEU A 147 53.65 -12.27 -16.34
C LEU A 147 54.79 -12.00 -15.34
N ARG A 148 54.49 -11.22 -14.29
CA ARG A 148 55.51 -10.77 -13.33
C ARG A 148 55.89 -11.83 -12.31
N SER A 149 54.98 -12.76 -12.00
CA SER A 149 55.23 -13.81 -11.03
C SER A 149 56.03 -14.95 -11.66
N ALA A 150 57.16 -15.31 -11.03
CA ALA A 150 57.96 -16.48 -11.41
C ALA A 150 57.24 -17.82 -11.13
N ALA A 151 56.15 -17.80 -10.36
CA ALA A 151 55.33 -18.96 -10.05
C ALA A 151 54.16 -19.15 -11.03
N SER A 152 54.01 -18.26 -12.02
CA SER A 152 52.97 -18.41 -13.05
C SER A 152 53.28 -19.65 -13.92
N PRO A 153 52.29 -20.53 -14.15
CA PRO A 153 52.47 -21.68 -15.04
C PRO A 153 52.84 -21.25 -16.46
N VAL A 154 53.51 -22.13 -17.19
CA VAL A 154 53.77 -21.93 -18.63
C VAL A 154 52.42 -21.91 -19.36
N THR A 155 52.06 -20.77 -19.94
CA THR A 155 50.78 -20.60 -20.64
C THR A 155 50.95 -20.71 -22.15
N LEU A 156 50.13 -21.56 -22.78
CA LEU A 156 49.98 -21.63 -24.23
C LEU A 156 48.87 -20.68 -24.71
N PRO A 157 48.87 -20.26 -25.99
CA PRO A 157 47.78 -19.43 -26.53
C PRO A 157 46.39 -20.07 -26.39
N LEU A 158 46.30 -21.40 -26.43
CA LEU A 158 45.03 -22.12 -26.28
C LEU A 158 44.46 -21.99 -24.86
N ASP A 159 45.31 -21.88 -23.84
CA ASP A 159 44.86 -21.72 -22.44
C ASP A 159 44.12 -20.39 -22.27
N TRP A 160 44.64 -19.32 -22.86
CA TRP A 160 43.98 -18.01 -22.87
C TRP A 160 42.60 -18.03 -23.53
N ILE A 161 42.43 -18.81 -24.60
CA ILE A 161 41.13 -18.97 -25.26
C ILE A 161 40.13 -19.65 -24.31
N SER A 162 40.55 -20.73 -23.64
CA SER A 162 39.72 -21.42 -22.64
C SER A 162 39.33 -20.49 -21.49
N TYR A 163 40.26 -19.68 -20.98
CA TYR A 163 39.96 -18.72 -19.91
C TYR A 163 38.98 -17.63 -20.32
N ILE A 164 39.15 -17.07 -21.53
CA ILE A 164 38.22 -16.07 -22.06
C ILE A 164 36.84 -16.70 -22.23
N PHE A 165 36.77 -17.94 -22.71
CA PHE A 165 35.53 -18.68 -22.84
C PHE A 165 34.85 -18.87 -21.47
N ASP A 166 35.57 -19.35 -20.46
CA ASP A 166 35.04 -19.54 -19.11
C ASP A 166 34.57 -18.22 -18.49
N PHE A 167 35.34 -17.14 -18.65
CA PHE A 167 34.96 -15.81 -18.21
C PHE A 167 33.66 -15.34 -18.89
N VAL A 168 33.50 -15.60 -20.20
CA VAL A 168 32.29 -15.25 -20.93
C VAL A 168 31.10 -16.07 -20.46
N VAL A 169 31.26 -17.38 -20.27
CA VAL A 169 30.20 -18.26 -19.77
C VAL A 169 29.75 -17.81 -18.39
N VAL A 170 30.67 -17.71 -17.42
CA VAL A 170 30.35 -17.30 -16.05
C VAL A 170 29.79 -15.89 -15.99
N GLY A 171 30.42 -14.94 -16.69
CA GLY A 171 29.96 -13.55 -16.76
C GLY A 171 28.56 -13.42 -17.37
N SER A 172 28.26 -14.17 -18.44
CA SER A 172 26.93 -14.16 -19.07
C SER A 172 25.84 -14.69 -18.14
N VAL A 173 26.11 -15.78 -17.41
CA VAL A 173 25.20 -16.35 -16.42
C VAL A 173 24.93 -15.35 -15.30
N ILE A 174 25.97 -14.69 -14.79
CA ILE A 174 25.86 -13.66 -13.75
C ILE A 174 25.05 -12.45 -14.25
N LEU A 175 25.33 -11.96 -15.46
CA LEU A 175 24.58 -10.84 -16.04
C LEU A 175 23.10 -11.17 -16.24
N ALA A 176 22.79 -12.39 -16.68
CA ALA A 176 21.43 -12.87 -16.81
C ALA A 176 20.74 -12.97 -15.44
N ALA A 177 21.41 -13.57 -14.44
CA ALA A 177 20.89 -13.71 -13.09
C ALA A 177 20.63 -12.36 -12.41
N LEU A 178 21.60 -11.43 -12.46
CA LEU A 178 21.44 -10.07 -11.92
C LEU A 178 20.33 -9.30 -12.64
N GLY A 179 20.23 -9.46 -13.96
CA GLY A 179 19.16 -8.86 -14.76
C GLY A 179 17.77 -9.37 -14.35
N GLN A 180 17.60 -10.69 -14.21
CA GLN A 180 16.35 -11.29 -13.77
C GLN A 180 16.00 -10.90 -12.34
N PHE A 181 16.97 -10.93 -11.43
CA PHE A 181 16.80 -10.54 -10.04
C PHE A 181 16.33 -9.08 -9.94
N LYS A 182 17.00 -8.16 -10.62
CA LYS A 182 16.65 -6.73 -10.63
C LYS A 182 15.25 -6.50 -11.21
N PHE A 183 14.90 -7.17 -12.30
CA PHE A 183 13.58 -7.07 -12.90
C PHE A 183 12.48 -7.62 -11.98
N ALA A 184 12.69 -8.80 -11.39
CA ALA A 184 11.76 -9.42 -10.46
C ALA A 184 11.56 -8.56 -9.21
N PHE A 185 12.65 -8.05 -8.63
CA PHE A 185 12.62 -7.19 -7.46
C PHE A 185 11.82 -5.90 -7.71
N LEU A 186 12.07 -5.21 -8.82
CA LEU A 186 11.33 -4.00 -9.19
C LEU A 186 9.84 -4.28 -9.40
N ARG A 187 9.50 -5.40 -10.04
CA ARG A 187 8.10 -5.82 -10.23
C ARG A 187 7.39 -6.10 -8.89
N ILE A 188 8.08 -6.73 -7.94
CA ILE A 188 7.54 -7.02 -6.61
C ILE A 188 7.29 -5.72 -5.84
N ILE A 189 8.23 -4.78 -5.85
CA ILE A 189 8.04 -3.48 -5.20
C ILE A 189 6.82 -2.76 -5.75
N GLN A 190 6.68 -2.73 -7.08
CA GLN A 190 5.53 -2.08 -7.71
C GLN A 190 4.21 -2.77 -7.35
N SER A 191 4.19 -4.11 -7.36
CA SER A 191 3.01 -4.89 -6.94
C SER A 191 2.65 -4.66 -5.49
N MET A 192 3.64 -4.56 -4.60
CA MET A 192 3.44 -4.32 -3.18
C MET A 192 2.83 -2.94 -2.95
N GLN A 193 3.32 -1.90 -3.63
CA GLN A 193 2.73 -0.56 -3.56
C GLN A 193 1.26 -0.55 -4.00
N SER A 194 0.93 -1.20 -5.12
CA SER A 194 -0.47 -1.29 -5.56
C SER A 194 -1.36 -2.05 -4.58
N ALA A 195 -0.86 -3.14 -3.98
CA ALA A 195 -1.64 -3.92 -3.02
C ALA A 195 -1.96 -3.11 -1.75
N LEU A 196 -0.99 -2.35 -1.26
CA LEU A 196 -1.18 -1.48 -0.10
C LEU A 196 -2.17 -0.35 -0.37
N GLN A 197 -2.13 0.24 -1.57
CA GLN A 197 -3.11 1.24 -1.98
C GLN A 197 -4.52 0.66 -2.04
N THR A 198 -4.69 -0.56 -2.60
CA THR A 198 -5.98 -1.26 -2.61
C THR A 198 -6.50 -1.48 -1.19
N VAL A 199 -5.67 -2.04 -0.30
CA VAL A 199 -6.06 -2.28 1.10
C VAL A 199 -6.43 -0.98 1.81
N GLY A 200 -5.70 0.12 1.58
CA GLY A 200 -6.04 1.43 2.11
C GLY A 200 -7.42 1.92 1.62
N SER A 201 -7.70 1.77 0.32
CA SER A 201 -8.99 2.17 -0.25
C SER A 201 -10.17 1.31 0.23
N GLU A 202 -9.96 0.01 0.41
CA GLU A 202 -10.98 -0.89 0.95
C GLU A 202 -11.31 -0.56 2.40
N ARG A 203 -10.30 -0.25 3.22
CA ARG A 203 -10.52 0.22 4.60
C ARG A 203 -11.33 1.50 4.64
N ALA A 204 -10.98 2.50 3.83
CA ALA A 204 -11.72 3.76 3.76
C ALA A 204 -13.19 3.55 3.36
N ASN A 205 -13.45 2.68 2.37
CA ASN A 205 -14.81 2.35 1.94
C ASN A 205 -15.61 1.60 3.02
N LEU A 206 -14.96 0.68 3.74
CA LEU A 206 -15.58 -0.02 4.87
C LEU A 206 -15.90 0.93 6.03
N GLU A 207 -15.00 1.85 6.36
CA GLU A 207 -15.21 2.88 7.36
C GLU A 207 -16.41 3.78 7.00
N GLU A 208 -16.50 4.22 5.75
CA GLU A 208 -17.63 4.99 5.23
C GLU A 208 -18.95 4.23 5.36
N LYS A 209 -18.99 2.96 4.95
CA LYS A 209 -20.17 2.10 5.11
C LYS A 209 -20.57 1.89 6.56
N VAL A 210 -19.60 1.78 7.47
CA VAL A 210 -19.90 1.64 8.91
C VAL A 210 -20.54 2.92 9.44
N ILE A 211 -20.04 4.10 9.05
CA ILE A 211 -20.62 5.39 9.43
C ILE A 211 -22.05 5.50 8.90
N GLU A 212 -22.27 5.26 7.60
CA GLU A 212 -23.60 5.31 6.97
C GLU A 212 -24.59 4.37 7.68
N ARG A 213 -24.16 3.14 7.97
CA ARG A 213 -25.02 2.15 8.65
C ARG A 213 -25.33 2.54 10.09
N THR A 214 -24.38 3.18 10.78
CA THR A 214 -24.58 3.64 12.15
C THR A 214 -25.58 4.80 12.19
N GLU A 215 -25.44 5.80 11.31
CA GLU A 215 -26.39 6.90 11.19
C GLU A 215 -27.81 6.42 10.81
N ALA A 216 -27.90 5.49 9.86
CA ALA A 216 -29.18 4.89 9.48
C ALA A 216 -29.84 4.13 10.66
N LEU A 217 -29.04 3.45 11.48
CA LEU A 217 -29.53 2.74 12.67
C LEU A 217 -30.01 3.72 13.74
N GLU A 218 -29.25 4.78 14.00
CA GLU A 218 -29.59 5.82 14.97
C GLU A 218 -30.90 6.51 14.60
N ASN A 219 -31.08 6.86 13.32
CA ASN A 219 -32.32 7.42 12.80
C ASN A 219 -33.52 6.48 13.00
N ARG A 220 -33.35 5.17 12.76
CA ARG A 220 -34.41 4.17 13.02
C ARG A 220 -34.70 4.02 14.52
N MET A 221 -33.68 4.02 15.37
CA MET A 221 -33.85 3.96 16.82
C MET A 221 -34.62 5.18 17.35
N ASN A 222 -34.33 6.38 16.82
CA ASN A 222 -35.07 7.59 17.16
C ASN A 222 -36.55 7.51 16.77
N GLN A 223 -36.85 6.96 15.59
CA GLN A 223 -38.24 6.71 15.17
C GLN A 223 -38.94 5.70 16.10
N PHE A 224 -38.28 4.59 16.44
CA PHE A 224 -38.83 3.60 17.38
C PHE A 224 -39.08 4.20 18.77
N ARG A 225 -38.15 5.00 19.30
CA ARG A 225 -38.28 5.67 20.59
C ARG A 225 -39.47 6.63 20.60
N ASN A 226 -39.64 7.42 19.53
CA ASN A 226 -40.78 8.33 19.38
C ASN A 226 -42.11 7.57 19.30
N SER A 227 -42.14 6.43 18.58
CA SER A 227 -43.31 5.56 18.54
C SER A 227 -43.63 4.99 19.92
N ALA A 228 -42.64 4.51 20.66
CA ALA A 228 -42.83 3.93 22.00
C ALA A 228 -43.33 4.96 23.02
N ILE A 229 -42.82 6.20 22.97
CA ILE A 229 -43.33 7.32 23.79
C ILE A 229 -44.79 7.60 23.45
N THR A 230 -45.14 7.65 22.16
CA THR A 230 -46.51 7.89 21.71
C THR A 230 -47.46 6.78 22.16
N SER A 231 -47.06 5.51 22.01
CA SER A 231 -47.86 4.36 22.45
C SER A 231 -48.03 4.32 23.97
N ARG A 232 -47.02 4.74 24.75
CA ARG A 232 -47.13 4.85 26.21
C ARG A 232 -48.08 5.96 26.63
N ALA A 233 -48.00 7.13 26.00
CA ALA A 233 -48.92 8.24 26.24
C ALA A 233 -50.38 7.87 25.93
N ILE A 234 -50.60 7.05 24.91
CA ILE A 234 -51.92 6.49 24.58
C ILE A 234 -52.37 5.51 25.68
N ALA A 235 -51.53 4.57 26.09
CA ALA A 235 -51.89 3.55 27.09
C ALA A 235 -52.13 4.08 28.51
N GLU A 236 -51.63 5.28 28.83
CA GLU A 236 -51.79 5.92 30.14
C GLU A 236 -53.18 6.58 30.31
N ILE A 237 -53.93 6.76 29.22
CA ILE A 237 -55.29 7.31 29.24
C ILE A 237 -56.27 6.19 29.62
N GLN A 238 -56.79 6.22 30.85
CA GLN A 238 -57.68 5.20 31.41
C GLN A 238 -59.18 5.44 31.11
N ASP A 239 -59.55 6.56 30.48
CA ASP A 239 -60.91 6.82 30.01
C ASP A 239 -61.00 6.58 28.49
N ILE A 240 -61.82 5.62 28.07
CA ILE A 240 -62.02 5.22 26.67
C ILE A 240 -62.39 6.41 25.78
N ASN A 241 -63.14 7.38 26.30
CA ASN A 241 -63.54 8.55 25.53
C ASN A 241 -62.37 9.51 25.32
N GLU A 242 -61.57 9.72 26.36
CA GLU A 242 -60.37 10.57 26.31
C GLU A 242 -59.27 9.95 25.42
N LEU A 243 -59.15 8.62 25.41
CA LEU A 243 -58.21 7.87 24.57
C LEU A 243 -58.49 8.10 23.07
N LEU A 244 -59.75 7.97 22.67
CA LEU A 244 -60.18 8.15 21.29
C LEU A 244 -60.02 9.61 20.85
N GLU A 245 -60.31 10.56 21.74
CA GLU A 245 -60.11 11.98 21.49
C GLU A 245 -58.63 12.34 21.29
N VAL A 246 -57.75 11.91 22.21
CA VAL A 246 -56.32 12.16 22.11
C VAL A 246 -55.70 11.48 20.89
N SER A 247 -56.13 10.26 20.57
CA SER A 247 -55.66 9.53 19.39
C SER A 247 -55.99 10.26 18.08
N THR A 248 -57.23 10.76 17.92
CA THR A 248 -57.61 11.51 16.72
C THR A 248 -56.86 12.83 16.57
N LYS A 249 -56.59 13.52 17.70
CA LYS A 249 -55.78 14.76 17.71
C LYS A 249 -54.33 14.49 17.30
N LEU A 250 -53.68 13.48 17.88
CA LEU A 250 -52.30 13.13 17.55
C LEU A 250 -52.14 12.68 16.09
N ILE A 251 -53.12 11.97 15.54
CA ILE A 251 -53.12 11.57 14.11
C ILE A 251 -53.24 12.81 13.21
N ALA A 252 -54.11 13.77 13.53
CA ALA A 252 -54.24 15.00 12.73
C ALA A 252 -52.95 15.83 12.75
N GLU A 253 -52.33 15.99 13.92
CA GLU A 253 -51.10 16.78 14.08
C GLU A 253 -49.87 16.10 13.48
N LYS A 254 -49.70 14.78 13.61
CA LYS A 254 -48.52 14.07 13.10
C LYS A 254 -48.53 13.85 11.59
N PHE A 255 -49.71 13.83 10.96
CA PHE A 255 -49.86 13.60 9.52
C PHE A 255 -50.37 14.83 8.76
N ASP A 256 -50.45 16.00 9.41
CA ASP A 256 -50.87 17.29 8.86
C ASP A 256 -52.25 17.26 8.17
N PHE A 257 -53.20 16.56 8.81
CA PHE A 257 -54.59 16.52 8.32
C PHE A 257 -55.42 17.63 8.93
N GLN A 258 -56.20 18.33 8.09
CA GLN A 258 -57.12 19.38 8.57
C GLN A 258 -58.11 18.86 9.62
N HIS A 259 -58.67 17.65 9.42
CA HIS A 259 -59.61 17.02 10.34
C HIS A 259 -59.43 15.49 10.36
N ALA A 260 -59.53 14.88 11.55
CA ALA A 260 -59.55 13.43 11.75
C ALA A 260 -60.79 13.07 12.58
N ASN A 261 -61.60 12.15 12.07
CA ASN A 261 -62.85 11.69 12.71
C ASN A 261 -62.82 10.17 12.86
N LEU A 262 -63.16 9.68 14.04
CA LEU A 262 -63.21 8.24 14.36
C LEU A 262 -64.66 7.82 14.60
N PHE A 263 -65.10 6.83 13.83
CA PHE A 263 -66.45 6.30 13.88
C PHE A 263 -66.44 4.85 14.38
N ILE A 264 -67.39 4.50 15.25
CA ILE A 264 -67.68 3.13 15.65
C ILE A 264 -68.94 2.66 14.93
N LEU A 265 -68.91 1.43 14.41
CA LEU A 265 -69.98 0.85 13.63
C LEU A 265 -70.91 0.05 14.55
N ASP A 266 -72.21 0.08 14.26
CA ASP A 266 -73.19 -0.84 14.83
C ASP A 266 -72.85 -2.31 14.47
N GLU A 267 -73.29 -3.28 15.26
CA GLU A 267 -73.08 -4.73 15.07
C GLU A 267 -73.51 -5.19 13.67
N GLN A 268 -74.56 -4.58 13.13
CA GLN A 268 -75.09 -4.87 11.80
C GLN A 268 -74.32 -4.17 10.66
N LYS A 269 -73.32 -3.33 10.99
CA LYS A 269 -72.50 -2.52 10.08
C LYS A 269 -73.33 -1.67 9.11
N LYS A 270 -74.49 -1.16 9.57
CA LYS A 270 -75.40 -0.31 8.79
C LYS A 270 -75.34 1.16 9.18
N THR A 271 -74.85 1.46 10.36
CA THR A 271 -74.79 2.82 10.91
C THR A 271 -73.42 3.04 11.55
N ALA A 272 -72.82 4.19 11.29
CA ALA A 272 -71.56 4.63 11.89
C ALA A 272 -71.86 5.80 12.83
N PHE A 273 -71.44 5.66 14.09
CA PHE A 273 -71.57 6.68 15.13
C PHE A 273 -70.23 7.39 15.30
N LEU A 274 -70.23 8.72 15.27
CA LEU A 274 -69.02 9.51 15.49
C LEU A 274 -68.66 9.48 16.98
N GLN A 275 -67.42 9.09 17.30
CA GLN A 275 -66.98 8.88 18.68
C GLN A 275 -65.83 9.80 19.09
N ALA A 276 -64.99 10.24 18.15
CA ALA A 276 -63.94 11.22 18.40
C ALA A 276 -63.64 12.08 17.16
N SER A 277 -63.26 13.34 17.38
CA SER A 277 -62.88 14.28 16.33
C SER A 277 -61.77 15.22 16.77
N SER A 278 -60.80 15.46 15.88
CA SER A 278 -59.77 16.47 16.09
C SER A 278 -60.25 17.91 15.82
N SER A 279 -61.45 18.09 15.26
CA SER A 279 -61.96 19.39 14.79
C SER A 279 -63.04 19.97 15.72
N PRO A 280 -63.10 21.31 15.92
CA PRO A 280 -64.12 21.92 16.78
C PRO A 280 -65.55 21.57 16.37
N LYS A 281 -65.83 21.64 15.06
CA LYS A 281 -67.13 21.28 14.48
C LYS A 281 -67.47 19.80 14.67
N GLY A 282 -66.47 18.92 14.58
CA GLY A 282 -66.67 17.50 14.82
C GLY A 282 -66.91 17.16 16.29
N LYS A 283 -66.36 17.96 17.23
CA LYS A 283 -66.65 17.83 18.67
C LYS A 283 -68.11 18.20 18.99
N GLU A 284 -68.62 19.28 18.41
CA GLU A 284 -70.05 19.64 18.51
C GLU A 284 -70.97 18.54 17.98
N LEU A 285 -70.55 17.85 16.91
CA LEU A 285 -71.33 16.74 16.34
C LEU A 285 -71.31 15.46 17.20
N ILE A 286 -70.29 15.28 18.06
CA ILE A 286 -70.24 14.17 19.02
C ILE A 286 -71.25 14.39 20.14
N GLU A 287 -71.34 15.62 20.66
CA GLU A 287 -72.33 15.99 21.68
C GLU A 287 -73.77 15.80 21.19
N GLN A 288 -73.98 15.89 19.87
CA GLN A 288 -75.27 15.68 19.21
C GLN A 288 -75.54 14.21 18.82
N LEU A 289 -74.70 13.26 19.25
CA LEU A 289 -74.83 11.82 18.92
C LEU A 289 -74.95 11.57 17.42
N PHE A 290 -74.15 12.29 16.62
CA PHE A 290 -74.23 12.21 15.17
C PHE A 290 -73.95 10.79 14.66
N SER A 291 -74.89 10.28 13.86
CA SER A 291 -74.79 8.98 13.21
C SER A 291 -75.11 9.09 11.73
N THR A 292 -74.38 8.34 10.91
CA THR A 292 -74.61 8.28 9.46
C THR A 292 -74.85 6.85 9.01
N LYS A 293 -75.84 6.66 8.12
CA LYS A 293 -76.09 5.37 7.49
C LYS A 293 -75.02 5.05 6.47
N ILE A 294 -74.64 3.79 6.44
CA ILE A 294 -73.57 3.25 5.59
C ILE A 294 -74.17 2.88 4.23
N ASP A 295 -74.05 3.78 3.26
CA ASP A 295 -74.41 3.48 1.87
C ASP A 295 -73.16 2.99 1.12
N ARG A 296 -73.15 1.72 0.68
CA ARG A 296 -72.00 1.09 -0.02
C ARG A 296 -71.53 1.84 -1.26
N LYS A 297 -72.30 2.77 -1.83
CA LYS A 297 -71.85 3.63 -2.95
C LYS A 297 -71.28 5.00 -2.53
N LYS A 298 -71.46 5.42 -1.28
CA LYS A 298 -70.97 6.71 -0.73
C LYS A 298 -70.04 6.55 0.49
N PHE A 299 -69.90 5.34 1.03
CA PHE A 299 -69.04 5.05 2.18
C PHE A 299 -67.61 4.72 1.73
N ALA A 300 -66.81 5.75 1.49
CA ALA A 300 -65.35 5.60 1.37
C ALA A 300 -64.71 5.57 2.76
N ILE A 301 -64.96 4.52 3.55
CA ILE A 301 -64.08 4.18 4.69
C ILE A 301 -63.06 3.16 4.21
N ASN A 302 -62.16 3.61 3.34
CA ASN A 302 -60.72 3.48 3.51
C ASN A 302 -59.98 3.99 2.28
N ARG A 303 -58.76 4.45 2.53
CA ARG A 303 -57.64 4.69 1.61
C ARG A 303 -57.50 6.10 1.03
N CYS A 304 -56.30 6.61 1.30
CA CYS A 304 -55.52 7.63 0.58
C CYS A 304 -55.39 8.97 1.31
N ALA A 305 -54.30 9.02 2.10
CA ALA A 305 -53.34 10.10 2.04
C ALA A 305 -53.33 10.79 0.65
N SER A 306 -53.24 12.12 0.66
CA SER A 306 -52.87 12.98 -0.47
C SER A 306 -53.94 13.55 -1.43
N LYS A 307 -55.11 14.05 -0.94
CA LYS A 307 -55.77 15.27 -1.49
C LYS A 307 -57.08 15.67 -0.77
N PRO A 308 -57.49 16.96 -0.81
CA PRO A 308 -58.50 17.53 0.07
C PRO A 308 -59.94 17.23 -0.41
N CYS A 309 -60.75 16.61 0.45
CA CYS A 309 -62.18 16.45 0.24
C CYS A 309 -62.90 17.78 0.50
N HIS A 310 -63.12 18.54 -0.56
CA HIS A 310 -63.96 19.74 -0.56
C HIS A 310 -65.43 19.33 -0.67
N ASN A 311 -66.27 19.88 0.22
CA ASN A 311 -67.74 19.98 0.13
C ASN A 311 -68.56 18.70 -0.07
N TYR A 312 -69.15 18.17 1.00
CA TYR A 312 -70.46 17.50 0.92
C TYR A 312 -71.23 17.59 2.25
N ILE A 313 -71.87 18.75 2.49
CA ILE A 313 -73.10 18.84 3.29
C ILE A 313 -74.02 19.83 2.54
N ARG A 314 -75.10 19.32 1.93
CA ARG A 314 -76.28 20.12 1.57
C ARG A 314 -77.53 19.27 1.83
N TYR A 315 -78.27 19.74 2.84
CA TYR A 315 -79.60 19.36 3.35
C TYR A 315 -79.82 17.90 3.73
#